data_AF-A0A1F8M6R4-F1
#
_entry.id   AF-A0A1F8M6R4-F1
#
_cell.length_a   1.000
_cell.length_b   1.000
_cell.length_c   1.000
_cell.angle_alpha   90.00
_cell.angle_beta   90.00
_cell.angle_gamma   90.00
#
_symmetry.space_group_name_H-M   'P 1'
#
loop_
_entity.id
_entity.type
_entity.pdbx_description
1 polymer ?
#
loop_
_entity_poly.entity_id
_entity_poly.type
_entity_poly.pdbx_seq_one_letter_code
_entity_poly.pdbx_strand_id
1 'polypeptide(L)'
;MVIATRFANGRVIFTALADGELANIHDFYPKYEDRSFQAQNDTTNRIALVARDNLIEIYTNYVKIGEVDTTQPPQPMTMPATPVPPIDTSNTAAQSFYEEQKAVYKQISEQAQQNFQIAKSNYMKSNPVFTDGFLSMLALTQGGQTVCKFDNAWLWLLEP
;
A
#
# COMPACT_ATOMS: atom_id res chain seq x y z
N MET A 1 -1.66 15.36 -5.44
CA MET A 1 -0.89 14.28 -6.11
C MET A 1 -1.17 12.98 -5.41
N VAL A 2 -1.40 11.88 -6.13
CA VAL A 2 -1.58 10.54 -5.54
C VAL A 2 -0.36 9.67 -5.89
N ILE A 3 0.23 9.01 -4.90
CA ILE A 3 1.37 8.10 -5.08
C ILE A 3 1.00 6.72 -4.56
N ALA A 4 1.32 5.69 -5.34
CA ALA A 4 1.24 4.29 -4.93
C ALA A 4 2.65 3.72 -4.72
N THR A 5 2.95 3.26 -3.51
CA THR A 5 4.26 2.70 -3.14
C THR A 5 4.11 1.26 -2.68
N ARG A 6 4.80 0.34 -3.34
CA ARG A 6 4.90 -1.06 -2.92
C ARG A 6 6.15 -1.27 -2.08
N PHE A 7 6.00 -1.98 -0.97
CA PHE A 7 7.08 -2.33 -0.04
C PHE A 7 7.45 -3.82 -0.15
N ALA A 8 8.70 -4.15 0.19
CA ALA A 8 9.20 -5.54 0.21
C ALA A 8 8.47 -6.43 1.23
N ASN A 9 7.89 -5.82 2.27
CA ASN A 9 7.06 -6.50 3.27
C ASN A 9 5.65 -6.87 2.74
N GLY A 10 5.35 -6.56 1.47
CA GLY A 10 4.11 -6.92 0.81
C GLY A 10 2.99 -5.91 0.95
N ARG A 11 3.25 -4.73 1.52
CA ARG A 11 2.29 -3.64 1.57
C ARG A 11 2.27 -2.83 0.29
N VAL A 12 1.12 -2.27 -0.02
CA VAL A 12 0.96 -1.21 -1.02
C VAL A 12 0.28 -0.04 -0.34
N ILE A 13 0.97 1.11 -0.32
CA ILE A 13 0.50 2.34 0.31
C ILE A 13 0.11 3.33 -0.78
N PHE A 14 -1.11 3.82 -0.70
CA PHE A 14 -1.59 4.96 -1.46
C PHE A 14 -1.55 6.19 -0.58
N THR A 15 -0.87 7.22 -1.04
CA THR A 15 -0.81 8.52 -0.36
C THR A 15 -1.39 9.59 -1.25
N ALA A 16 -2.24 10.44 -0.69
CA ALA A 16 -2.66 11.68 -1.32
C ALA A 16 -1.91 12.83 -0.64
N LEU A 17 -1.22 13.63 -1.45
CA LEU A 17 -0.57 14.85 -0.99
C LEU A 17 -1.40 16.08 -1.38
N ALA A 18 -1.62 16.97 -0.42
CA ALA A 18 -2.18 18.31 -0.60
C ALA A 18 -1.16 19.35 -0.11
N ASP A 19 -0.84 20.34 -0.93
CA ASP A 19 0.19 21.37 -0.66
C ASP A 19 1.56 20.79 -0.24
N GLY A 20 1.90 19.60 -0.75
CA GLY A 20 3.14 18.89 -0.43
C GLY A 20 3.11 18.08 0.86
N GLU A 21 2.04 18.15 1.64
CA GLU A 21 1.85 17.39 2.88
C GLU A 21 1.02 16.13 2.66
N LEU A 22 1.31 15.07 3.42
CA LEU A 22 0.52 13.84 3.42
C LEU A 22 -0.88 14.11 3.98
N ALA A 23 -1.87 14.27 3.11
CA ALA A 23 -3.24 14.61 3.49
C ALA A 23 -4.13 13.38 3.66
N ASN A 24 -3.89 12.32 2.89
CA ASN A 24 -4.61 11.05 3.05
C ASN A 24 -3.67 9.87 2.83
N ILE A 25 -3.96 8.75 3.49
CA ILE A 25 -3.22 7.50 3.33
C ILE A 25 -4.17 6.31 3.39
N HIS A 26 -3.95 5.38 2.48
CA HIS A 26 -4.57 4.07 2.50
C HIS A 26 -3.49 3.00 2.36
N ASP A 27 -3.49 2.06 3.28
CA ASP A 27 -2.45 1.07 3.45
C ASP A 27 -3.06 -0.31 3.28
N PHE A 28 -2.64 -1.01 2.22
CA PHE A 28 -3.20 -2.29 1.84
C PHE A 28 -2.17 -3.40 2.05
N TYR A 29 -2.68 -4.57 2.42
CA TYR A 29 -1.93 -5.82 2.39
C TYR A 29 -2.56 -6.74 1.34
N PRO A 30 -2.23 -6.58 0.05
CA PRO A 30 -2.95 -7.21 -1.07
C PRO A 30 -3.10 -8.72 -0.95
N LYS A 31 -2.20 -9.38 -0.22
CA LYS A 31 -2.21 -10.84 -0.05
C LYS A 31 -3.46 -11.39 0.63
N TYR A 32 -4.23 -10.55 1.31
CA TYR A 32 -5.50 -10.95 1.91
C TYR A 32 -6.60 -11.19 0.88
N GLU A 33 -6.75 -10.27 -0.06
CA GLU A 33 -7.75 -10.33 -1.13
C GLU A 33 -7.18 -11.09 -2.34
N ASP A 34 -5.96 -10.76 -2.75
CA ASP A 34 -5.21 -11.35 -3.85
C ASP A 34 -4.12 -12.29 -3.34
N ARG A 35 -4.47 -13.57 -3.17
CA ARG A 35 -3.53 -14.62 -2.74
C ARG A 35 -2.39 -14.86 -3.73
N SER A 36 -2.52 -14.41 -4.99
CA SER A 36 -1.48 -14.53 -6.00
C SER A 36 -0.43 -13.42 -5.92
N PHE A 37 -0.69 -12.37 -5.13
CA PHE A 37 0.25 -11.28 -4.92
C PHE A 37 1.56 -11.76 -4.28
N GLN A 38 2.68 -11.42 -4.91
CA GLN A 38 4.01 -11.79 -4.43
C GLN A 38 4.88 -10.57 -4.14
N ALA A 39 5.29 -10.45 -2.89
CA ALA A 39 6.07 -9.34 -2.37
C ALA A 39 7.59 -9.50 -2.52
N GLN A 40 8.07 -10.60 -3.10
CA GLN A 40 9.48 -10.87 -3.30
C GLN A 40 10.07 -10.06 -4.47
N ASN A 41 11.40 -10.04 -4.58
CA ASN A 41 12.08 -9.55 -5.77
C ASN A 41 11.86 -10.52 -6.94
N ASP A 42 11.99 -10.02 -8.18
CA ASP A 42 11.84 -10.78 -9.41
C ASP A 42 10.47 -11.47 -9.59
N THR A 43 9.42 -10.94 -8.94
CA THR A 43 8.03 -11.36 -9.14
C THR A 43 7.28 -10.34 -10.00
N THR A 44 6.27 -10.80 -10.73
CA THR A 44 5.40 -9.93 -11.53
C THR A 44 4.03 -9.86 -10.88
N ASN A 45 3.63 -8.64 -10.49
CA ASN A 45 2.25 -8.34 -10.10
C ASN A 45 1.66 -7.36 -11.13
N ARG A 46 0.42 -7.60 -11.54
CA ARG A 46 -0.33 -6.66 -12.37
C ARG A 46 -1.03 -5.67 -11.45
N ILE A 47 -0.81 -4.37 -11.64
CA ILE A 47 -1.47 -3.32 -10.85
C ILE A 47 -2.35 -2.52 -11.81
N ALA A 48 -3.62 -2.32 -11.43
CA ALA A 48 -4.52 -1.42 -12.13
C ALA A 48 -5.20 -0.47 -11.13
N LEU A 49 -5.30 0.79 -11.52
CA LEU A 49 -5.98 1.85 -10.77
C LEU A 49 -7.11 2.39 -11.62
N VAL A 50 -8.30 2.47 -11.03
CA VAL A 50 -9.48 3.05 -11.69
C VAL A 50 -9.94 4.22 -10.84
N ALA A 51 -9.65 5.43 -11.31
CA ALA A 51 -10.10 6.67 -10.66
C ALA A 51 -11.37 7.17 -11.33
N ARG A 52 -12.42 7.40 -10.54
CA ARG A 52 -13.72 7.94 -10.94
C ARG A 52 -14.13 8.99 -9.91
N ASP A 53 -14.14 10.25 -10.31
CA ASP A 53 -14.36 11.39 -9.41
C ASP A 53 -13.47 11.33 -8.16
N ASN A 54 -14.06 11.16 -6.98
CA ASN A 54 -13.38 11.03 -5.68
C ASN A 54 -13.01 9.59 -5.30
N LEU A 55 -13.44 8.59 -6.08
CA LEU A 55 -13.24 7.18 -5.77
C LEU A 55 -12.09 6.61 -6.62
N ILE A 56 -11.10 6.05 -5.95
CA ILE A 56 -10.00 5.32 -6.59
C ILE A 56 -10.11 3.86 -6.17
N GLU A 57 -10.33 2.97 -7.14
CA GLU A 57 -10.30 1.53 -6.93
C GLU A 57 -8.95 0.96 -7.33
N ILE A 58 -8.48 0.00 -6.53
CA ILE A 58 -7.15 -0.58 -6.68
C ILE A 58 -7.29 -2.07 -6.91
N TYR A 59 -6.62 -2.56 -7.94
CA TYR A 59 -6.62 -3.96 -8.32
C TYR A 59 -5.19 -4.49 -8.40
N THR A 60 -4.99 -5.71 -7.89
CA THR A 60 -3.78 -6.51 -8.14
C THR A 60 -4.17 -7.84 -8.76
N ASN A 61 -3.44 -8.26 -9.80
CA ASN A 61 -3.67 -9.53 -10.50
C ASN A 61 -5.16 -9.79 -10.79
N TYR A 62 -5.86 -8.74 -11.25
CA TYR A 62 -7.30 -8.76 -11.59
C TYR A 62 -8.27 -8.86 -10.40
N VAL A 63 -7.79 -8.77 -9.16
CA VAL A 63 -8.59 -8.79 -7.94
C VAL A 63 -8.64 -7.38 -7.35
N LYS A 64 -9.84 -6.89 -7.00
CA LYS A 64 -9.99 -5.61 -6.26
C LYS A 64 -9.45 -5.82 -4.84
N ILE A 65 -8.42 -5.05 -4.48
CA ILE A 65 -7.81 -5.10 -3.14
C ILE A 65 -8.26 -3.96 -2.24
N GLY A 66 -8.90 -2.94 -2.82
CA GLY A 66 -9.36 -1.82 -2.04
C GLY A 66 -9.96 -0.70 -2.87
N GLU A 67 -10.51 0.25 -2.13
CA GLU A 67 -11.00 1.52 -2.65
C GLU A 67 -10.58 2.65 -1.71
N VAL A 68 -10.45 3.84 -2.29
CA VAL A 68 -10.03 5.06 -1.64
C VAL A 68 -11.01 6.15 -2.04
N ASP A 69 -11.84 6.58 -1.11
CA ASP A 69 -12.60 7.82 -1.24
C ASP A 69 -11.75 8.96 -0.66
N THR A 70 -11.24 9.83 -1.52
CA THR A 70 -10.34 10.92 -1.11
C THR A 70 -11.01 11.95 -0.21
N THR A 71 -12.34 11.97 -0.15
CA THR A 71 -13.14 12.87 0.71
C THR A 71 -13.44 12.28 2.10
N GLN A 72 -13.04 11.04 2.34
CA GLN A 72 -13.14 10.41 3.65
C GLN A 72 -11.83 10.57 4.41
N PRO A 73 -11.88 10.68 5.74
CA PRO A 73 -10.68 10.69 6.55
C PRO A 73 -9.90 9.37 6.36
N PRO A 74 -8.56 9.41 6.47
CA PRO A 74 -7.74 8.22 6.41
C PRO A 74 -8.24 7.17 7.39
N GLN A 75 -8.18 5.90 6.97
CA GLN A 75 -8.59 4.76 7.79
C GLN A 75 -7.35 4.02 8.30
N PRO A 76 -7.40 3.43 9.51
CA PRO A 76 -6.33 2.57 9.97
C PRO A 76 -6.20 1.33 9.06
N MET A 77 -4.97 0.90 8.82
CA MET A 77 -4.69 -0.33 8.07
C MET A 77 -5.37 -1.53 8.74
N THR A 78 -5.95 -2.42 7.94
CA THR A 78 -6.26 -3.78 8.41
C THR A 78 -4.96 -4.55 8.57
N MET A 79 -4.56 -4.78 9.82
CA MET A 79 -3.29 -5.42 10.13
C MET A 79 -3.21 -6.86 9.61
N PRO A 80 -2.02 -7.32 9.18
CA PRO A 80 -1.75 -8.74 8.97
C PRO A 80 -2.11 -9.57 10.21
N ALA A 81 -2.36 -10.87 10.08
CA ALA A 81 -2.57 -11.74 11.22
C ALA A 81 -1.26 -11.82 12.02
N THR A 82 -1.35 -11.77 13.35
CA THR A 82 -0.17 -11.92 14.20
C THR A 82 0.52 -13.26 13.91
N PRO A 83 1.84 -13.29 13.69
CA PRO A 83 2.57 -14.53 13.48
C PRO A 83 2.34 -15.50 14.65
N VAL A 84 2.11 -16.77 14.32
CA VAL A 84 1.87 -17.83 15.31
C VAL A 84 3.20 -18.52 15.61
N PRO A 85 3.58 -18.69 16.89
CA PRO A 85 4.82 -19.39 17.24
C PRO A 85 4.79 -20.86 16.80
N PRO A 86 5.93 -21.45 16.41
CA PRO A 86 6.00 -22.85 16.02
C PRO A 86 5.69 -23.75 17.22
N ILE A 87 4.94 -24.83 16.97
CA ILE A 87 4.58 -25.83 17.99
C ILE A 87 5.83 -26.58 18.45
N ASP A 88 6.71 -26.92 17.51
CA ASP A 88 7.98 -27.57 17.78
C ASP A 88 9.09 -26.53 17.96
N THR A 89 9.48 -26.30 19.21
CA THR A 89 10.53 -25.36 19.59
C THR A 89 11.95 -25.91 19.43
N SER A 90 12.11 -27.15 18.96
CA SER A 90 13.42 -27.69 18.60
C SER A 90 13.76 -27.46 17.12
N ASN A 91 12.74 -27.15 16.31
CA ASN A 91 12.91 -26.86 14.89
C ASN A 91 13.46 -25.44 14.69
N THR A 92 14.78 -25.34 14.57
CA THR A 92 15.51 -24.08 14.41
C THR A 92 15.07 -23.30 13.16
N ALA A 93 14.77 -23.98 12.05
CA ALA A 93 14.29 -23.33 10.82
C ALA A 93 12.90 -22.69 11.01
N ALA A 94 11.99 -23.40 11.70
CA ALA A 94 10.66 -22.87 12.01
C ALA A 94 10.73 -21.69 12.99
N GLN A 95 11.65 -21.71 13.95
CA GLN A 95 11.90 -20.59 14.85
C GLN A 95 12.46 -19.37 14.13
N SER A 96 13.47 -19.54 13.27
CA SER A 96 14.03 -18.45 12.48
C SER A 96 12.96 -17.80 11.60
N PHE A 97 12.13 -18.59 10.92
CA PHE A 97 11.04 -18.08 10.09
C PHE A 97 9.97 -17.32 10.91
N TYR A 98 9.67 -17.78 12.12
CA TYR A 98 8.76 -17.07 13.02
C TYR A 98 9.32 -15.72 13.48
N GLU A 99 10.59 -15.66 13.88
CA GLU A 99 11.22 -14.40 14.30
C GLU A 99 11.31 -13.39 13.15
N GLU A 100 11.59 -13.85 11.92
CA GLU A 100 11.52 -12.99 10.72
C GLU A 100 10.12 -12.41 10.51
N GLN A 101 9.07 -13.26 10.54
CA GLN A 101 7.70 -12.79 10.40
C GLN A 101 7.28 -11.83 11.51
N LYS A 102 7.72 -12.07 12.74
CA LYS A 102 7.46 -11.21 13.90
C LYS A 102 8.14 -9.84 13.76
N ALA A 103 9.38 -9.81 13.26
CA ALA A 103 10.08 -8.57 12.96
C ALA A 103 9.36 -7.76 11.87
N VAL A 104 8.95 -8.43 10.78
CA VAL A 104 8.17 -7.79 9.69
C VAL A 104 6.84 -7.27 10.22
N TYR A 105 6.10 -8.06 11.02
CA TYR A 105 4.83 -7.66 11.62
C TYR A 105 5.00 -6.39 12.48
N LYS A 106 6.01 -6.36 13.34
CA LYS A 106 6.30 -5.20 14.20
C LYS A 106 6.60 -3.95 13.37
N GLN A 107 7.46 -4.07 12.36
CA GLN A 107 7.79 -2.98 11.45
C GLN A 107 6.55 -2.45 10.73
N ILE A 108 5.68 -3.35 10.23
CA ILE A 108 4.42 -2.98 9.60
C ILE A 108 3.54 -2.20 10.57
N SER A 109 3.35 -2.74 11.78
CA SER A 109 2.48 -2.14 12.80
C SER A 109 2.92 -0.74 13.19
N GLU A 110 4.21 -0.55 13.45
CA GLU A 110 4.76 0.73 13.88
C GLU A 110 4.64 1.78 12.75
N GLN A 111 5.01 1.40 11.52
CA GLN A 111 4.97 2.31 10.39
C GLN A 111 3.53 2.65 9.98
N ALA A 112 2.62 1.67 9.95
CA ALA A 112 1.21 1.90 9.64
C ALA A 112 0.58 2.85 10.66
N GLN A 113 0.86 2.65 11.96
CA GLN A 113 0.35 3.54 13.01
C GLN A 113 0.91 4.97 12.89
N GLN A 114 2.22 5.12 12.67
CA GLN A 114 2.84 6.43 12.50
C GLN A 114 2.25 7.18 11.30
N ASN A 115 2.18 6.53 10.15
CA ASN A 115 1.66 7.14 8.93
C ASN A 115 0.18 7.53 9.08
N PHE A 116 -0.62 6.67 9.73
CA PHE A 116 -2.02 6.97 10.01
C PHE A 116 -2.19 8.22 10.88
N GLN A 117 -1.39 8.37 11.96
CA GLN A 117 -1.46 9.54 12.82
C GLN A 117 -1.07 10.84 12.09
N ILE A 118 -0.03 10.78 11.24
CA ILE A 118 0.41 11.92 10.42
C ILE A 118 -0.70 12.32 9.45
N ALA A 119 -1.20 11.37 8.66
CA ALA A 119 -2.25 11.63 7.68
C ALA A 119 -3.52 12.15 8.35
N LYS A 120 -3.94 11.57 9.48
CA LYS A 120 -5.10 12.04 10.24
C LYS A 120 -4.92 13.49 10.73
N SER A 121 -3.74 13.83 11.24
CA SER A 121 -3.44 15.19 11.69
C SER A 121 -3.52 16.21 10.56
N ASN A 122 -3.01 15.85 9.38
CA ASN A 122 -3.00 16.73 8.21
C ASN A 122 -4.37 16.84 7.55
N TYR A 123 -5.11 15.73 7.43
CA TYR A 123 -6.49 15.72 6.94
C TYR A 123 -7.40 16.69 7.72
N MET A 124 -7.20 16.79 9.03
CA MET A 124 -7.94 17.73 9.88
C MET A 124 -7.59 19.21 9.61
N LYS A 125 -6.45 19.49 8.96
CA LYS A 125 -5.98 20.84 8.64
C LYS A 125 -6.28 21.24 7.20
N SER A 126 -6.11 20.33 6.26
CA SER A 126 -6.37 20.53 4.83
C SER A 126 -7.46 19.55 4.41
N ASN A 127 -8.65 20.07 4.10
CA ASN A 127 -9.76 19.26 3.59
C ASN A 127 -9.41 18.89 2.13
N PRO A 128 -8.92 17.67 1.81
CA PRO A 128 -8.29 17.39 0.53
C PRO A 128 -9.37 17.08 -0.51
N VAL A 129 -10.11 18.11 -0.90
CA VAL A 129 -11.09 18.04 -1.99
C VAL A 129 -10.36 18.37 -3.29
N PHE A 130 -10.09 17.34 -4.09
CA PHE A 130 -9.47 17.50 -5.41
C PHE A 130 -10.57 17.79 -6.45
N THR A 131 -10.87 19.07 -6.71
CA THR A 131 -11.86 19.46 -7.74
C THR A 131 -11.28 19.44 -9.15
N ASP A 132 -9.99 19.77 -9.29
CA ASP A 132 -9.29 19.90 -10.55
C ASP A 132 -7.83 19.42 -10.39
N GLY A 133 -7.23 18.82 -11.43
CA GLY A 133 -5.84 18.38 -11.35
C GLY A 133 -5.33 17.61 -12.56
N PHE A 134 -4.03 17.31 -12.53
CA PHE A 134 -3.37 16.44 -13.51
C PHE A 134 -3.21 15.03 -12.93
N LEU A 135 -3.58 14.01 -13.70
CA LEU A 135 -3.27 12.62 -13.36
C LEU A 135 -1.95 12.22 -14.03
N SER A 136 -0.98 11.80 -13.23
CA SER A 136 0.29 11.26 -13.71
C SER A 136 0.58 9.92 -13.04
N MET A 137 1.18 9.00 -13.80
CA MET A 137 1.68 7.73 -13.27
C MET A 137 3.19 7.87 -13.07
N LEU A 138 3.64 7.78 -11.82
CA LEU A 138 5.04 7.80 -11.45
C LEU A 138 5.38 6.47 -10.78
N ALA A 139 6.30 5.74 -11.39
CA ALA A 139 6.80 4.47 -10.87
C ALA A 139 8.16 4.72 -10.21
N LEU A 140 8.20 4.66 -8.88
CA LEU A 140 9.40 4.93 -8.10
C LEU A 140 9.95 3.62 -7.52
N THR A 141 11.27 3.44 -7.61
CA THR A 141 12.00 2.38 -6.90
C THR A 141 12.89 3.05 -5.85
N GLN A 142 12.72 2.70 -4.58
CA GLN A 142 13.61 3.19 -3.53
C GLN A 142 14.87 2.32 -3.53
N GLY A 143 16.04 2.93 -3.73
CA GLY A 143 17.32 2.23 -3.84
C GLY A 143 17.72 1.52 -2.53
N GLY A 144 18.29 0.32 -2.66
CA GLY A 144 18.77 -0.49 -1.54
C GLY A 144 18.64 -1.99 -1.82
N GLN A 145 17.53 -2.59 -1.37
CA GLN A 145 17.29 -4.05 -1.38
C GLN A 145 16.21 -4.54 -2.35
N THR A 146 15.45 -3.63 -2.98
CA THR A 146 14.36 -3.96 -3.90
C THR A 146 14.52 -3.15 -5.17
N VAL A 147 14.70 -3.83 -6.30
CA VAL A 147 14.69 -3.21 -7.63
C VAL A 147 13.35 -3.53 -8.26
N CYS A 148 12.47 -2.53 -8.37
CA CYS A 148 11.22 -2.69 -9.10
C CYS A 148 11.47 -2.47 -10.60
N LYS A 149 11.14 -3.47 -11.43
CA LYS A 149 11.05 -3.31 -12.89
C LYS A 149 9.59 -3.06 -13.26
N PHE A 150 9.37 -2.03 -14.05
CA PHE A 150 8.04 -1.68 -14.56
C PHE A 150 8.03 -1.95 -16.06
N ASP A 151 7.09 -2.76 -16.51
CA ASP A 151 6.88 -3.10 -17.92
C ASP A 151 5.37 -3.01 -18.20
N ASN A 152 5.00 -2.58 -19.41
CA ASN A 152 3.61 -2.47 -19.84
C ASN A 152 2.74 -1.59 -18.91
N ALA A 153 3.22 -0.37 -18.63
CA ALA A 153 2.45 0.63 -17.90
C ALA A 153 1.63 1.49 -18.87
N TRP A 154 0.33 1.63 -18.59
CA TRP A 154 -0.58 2.46 -19.37
C TRP A 154 -1.40 3.34 -18.45
N LEU A 155 -1.65 4.56 -18.90
CA LEU A 155 -2.61 5.48 -18.30
C LEU A 155 -3.74 5.67 -19.29
N TRP A 156 -4.94 5.25 -18.92
CA TRP A 156 -6.15 5.53 -19.69
C TRP A 156 -6.91 6.66 -19.02
N LEU A 157 -7.12 7.74 -19.77
CA LEU A 157 -8.04 8.80 -19.39
C LEU A 157 -9.34 8.51 -20.10
N LEU A 158 -10.36 8.13 -19.34
CA LEU A 158 -11.71 7.96 -19.87
C LEU A 158 -12.37 9.33 -19.83
N GLU A 159 -12.78 9.84 -21.00
CA GLU A 159 -13.62 11.04 -21.04
C GLU A 159 -15.02 10.71 -20.49
N PRO A 160 -15.68 11.65 -19.78
CA PRO A 160 -17.03 11.46 -19.25
C PRO A 160 -18.08 11.17 -20.32
#